data_AF-A0AB35IFX1-F1
#
_entry.id   AF-A0AB35IFX1-F1
#
_cell.length_a   1.000
_cell.length_b   1.000
_cell.length_c   1.000
_cell.angle_alpha   90.00
_cell.angle_beta   90.00
_cell.angle_gamma   90.00
#
_symmetry.space_group_name_H-M   'P 1'
#
loop_
_entity.id
_entity.type
_entity.pdbx_description
1 polymer ?
#
loop_
_entity_poly.entity_id
_entity_poly.type
_entity_poly.pdbx_seq_one_letter_code
_entity_poly.pdbx_strand_id
1 'polypeptide(L)'
;MKKVISRLIIILFLAALTFLGYYGYRGYVMYQDTMEEKSLTVRVEELRSKDNYVKLEQISSIYQELVIESEDKRFYQHGPVDYIGLARAMVTNVVTMSFKEGGSTITQQLAKNLCLSFEKSLDRKIAEVFIAQKLEDDYTKDEILEMYLNITYLGEGNYGIKEASNYYYNIDTILSL
;
A
#
# COMPACT_ATOMS: atom_id res chain seq x y z
N MET A 1 7.32 42.18 17.14
CA MET A 1 6.42 40.99 17.06
C MET A 1 6.36 40.39 15.65
N LYS A 2 5.89 41.10 14.61
CA LYS A 2 5.80 40.54 13.23
C LYS A 2 7.11 39.94 12.67
N LYS A 3 8.24 40.63 12.86
CA LYS A 3 9.58 40.13 12.44
C LYS A 3 10.03 38.86 13.17
N VAL A 4 9.60 38.66 14.41
CA VAL A 4 9.92 37.47 15.21
C VAL A 4 9.07 36.29 14.75
N ILE A 5 7.77 36.51 14.54
CA ILE A 5 6.85 35.49 13.99
C ILE A 5 7.32 35.02 12.61
N SER A 6 7.67 35.94 11.71
CA SER A 6 8.19 35.59 10.39
C SER A 6 9.48 34.77 10.45
N ARG A 7 10.41 35.10 11.35
CA ARG A 7 11.63 34.30 11.57
C ARG A 7 11.32 32.90 12.09
N LEU A 8 10.36 32.77 13.00
CA LEU A 8 9.93 31.47 13.54
C LEU A 8 9.29 30.59 12.46
N ILE A 9 8.44 31.15 11.60
CA ILE A 9 7.84 30.41 10.48
C ILE A 9 8.94 29.89 9.53
N ILE A 10 9.92 30.73 9.21
CA ILE A 10 11.04 30.34 8.34
C ILE A 10 11.85 29.21 8.99
N ILE A 11 12.15 29.30 10.29
CA ILE A 11 12.87 28.24 11.02
C ILE A 11 12.08 26.93 11.01
N LEU A 12 10.77 26.96 11.28
CA LEU A 12 9.92 25.78 11.24
C LEU A 12 9.85 25.16 9.84
N PHE A 13 9.76 25.99 8.80
CA PHE A 13 9.76 25.53 7.43
C PHE A 13 11.10 24.86 7.05
N LEU A 14 12.23 25.47 7.41
CA LEU A 14 13.55 24.88 7.18
C LEU A 14 13.72 23.57 7.96
N ALA A 15 13.26 23.51 9.21
CA ALA A 15 13.29 22.28 10.01
C ALA A 15 12.40 21.17 9.40
N ALA A 16 11.23 21.53 8.87
CA ALA A 16 10.38 20.58 8.15
C ALA A 16 11.03 20.08 6.86
N LEU A 17 11.69 20.97 6.10
CA LEU A 17 12.43 20.58 4.89
C LEU A 17 13.61 19.65 5.20
N THR A 18 14.39 19.92 6.25
CA THR A 18 15.51 19.03 6.63
C THR A 18 14.99 17.69 7.13
N PHE A 19 13.91 17.69 7.91
CA PHE A 19 13.24 16.46 8.36
C PHE A 19 12.75 15.63 7.17
N LEU A 20 11.99 16.25 6.25
CA LEU A 20 11.51 15.58 5.03
C LEU A 20 12.64 15.10 4.14
N GLY A 21 13.71 15.88 3.98
CA GLY A 21 14.89 15.49 3.21
C GLY A 21 15.62 14.30 3.82
N TYR A 22 15.79 14.28 5.15
CA TYR A 22 16.44 13.18 5.87
C TYR A 22 15.67 11.86 5.72
N TYR A 23 14.37 11.87 6.04
CA TYR A 23 13.52 10.67 5.92
C TYR A 23 13.27 10.28 4.46
N GLY A 24 13.17 11.27 3.56
CA GLY A 24 13.08 11.07 2.12
C GLY A 24 14.28 10.31 1.57
N TYR A 25 15.49 10.75 1.93
CA TYR A 25 16.73 10.08 1.54
C TYR A 25 16.82 8.67 2.12
N ARG A 26 16.53 8.49 3.41
CA ARG A 26 16.57 7.16 4.04
C ARG A 26 15.57 6.18 3.45
N GLY A 27 14.36 6.64 3.16
CA GLY A 27 13.35 5.83 2.47
C GLY A 27 13.77 5.48 1.03
N TYR A 28 14.42 6.40 0.32
CA TYR A 28 14.96 6.13 -1.01
C TYR A 28 16.11 5.11 -0.98
N VAL A 29 17.03 5.22 -0.03
CA VAL A 29 18.10 4.24 0.17
C VAL A 29 17.50 2.87 0.49
N MET A 30 16.53 2.79 1.41
CA MET A 30 15.84 1.53 1.71
C MET A 30 15.15 0.93 0.49
N TYR A 31 14.52 1.74 -0.36
CA TYR A 31 13.98 1.29 -1.64
C TYR A 31 15.05 0.67 -2.53
N GLN A 32 16.20 1.33 -2.70
CA GLN A 32 17.31 0.83 -3.51
C GLN A 32 17.85 -0.49 -2.94
N ASP A 33 18.15 -0.55 -1.64
CA ASP A 33 18.65 -1.75 -0.97
C ASP A 33 17.67 -2.93 -1.16
N THR A 34 16.36 -2.67 -1.04
CA THR A 34 15.31 -3.70 -1.22
C THR A 34 15.27 -4.23 -2.66
N MET A 35 15.46 -3.36 -3.66
CA MET A 35 15.49 -3.73 -5.07
C MET A 35 16.80 -4.43 -5.47
N GLU A 36 17.92 -4.07 -4.83
CA GLU A 36 19.22 -4.72 -5.03
C GLU A 36 19.26 -6.12 -4.41
N GLU A 37 18.72 -6.29 -3.20
CA GLU A 37 18.60 -7.60 -2.55
C GLU A 37 17.75 -8.56 -3.40
N LYS A 38 16.58 -8.09 -3.86
CA LYS A 38 15.69 -8.89 -4.69
C LYS A 38 14.75 -8.02 -5.50
N SER A 39 14.93 -8.08 -6.82
CA SER A 39 14.16 -7.28 -7.77
C SER A 39 12.66 -7.56 -7.69
N LEU A 40 11.88 -6.56 -8.10
CA LEU A 40 10.42 -6.65 -8.11
C LEU A 40 9.91 -7.80 -8.97
N THR A 41 10.50 -8.01 -10.15
CA THR A 41 10.13 -9.08 -11.07
C THR A 41 10.25 -10.46 -10.42
N VAL A 42 11.37 -10.74 -9.75
CA VAL A 42 11.58 -12.03 -9.08
C VAL A 42 10.57 -12.25 -7.95
N ARG A 43 10.26 -11.20 -7.16
CA ARG A 43 9.24 -11.28 -6.10
C ARG A 43 7.85 -11.58 -6.67
N VAL A 44 7.51 -10.97 -7.80
CA VAL A 44 6.23 -11.20 -8.48
C VAL A 44 6.15 -12.60 -9.08
N GLU A 45 7.23 -13.10 -9.70
CA GLU A 45 7.31 -14.46 -10.22
C GLU A 45 7.13 -15.50 -9.11
N GLU A 46 7.79 -15.33 -7.97
CA GLU A 46 7.63 -16.22 -6.81
C GLU A 46 6.21 -16.18 -6.22
N LEU A 47 5.59 -15.00 -6.18
CA LEU A 47 4.20 -14.88 -5.73
C LEU A 47 3.27 -15.63 -6.68
N ARG A 48 3.44 -15.42 -7.99
CA ARG A 48 2.64 -16.06 -9.05
C ARG A 48 2.86 -17.57 -9.14
N SER A 49 4.00 -18.08 -8.68
CA SER A 49 4.33 -19.51 -8.69
C SER A 49 3.79 -20.29 -7.49
N LYS A 50 3.14 -19.66 -6.52
CA LYS A 50 2.56 -20.37 -5.37
C LYS A 50 1.36 -21.21 -5.80
N ASP A 51 1.24 -22.42 -5.26
CA ASP A 51 0.11 -23.34 -5.54
C ASP A 51 -1.26 -22.76 -5.16
N ASN A 52 -1.26 -21.81 -4.24
CA ASN A 52 -2.46 -21.13 -3.78
C ASN A 52 -2.74 -19.79 -4.48
N TYR A 53 -1.92 -19.42 -5.48
CA TYR A 53 -2.15 -18.24 -6.28
C TYR A 53 -3.37 -18.44 -7.19
N VAL A 54 -4.25 -17.44 -7.24
CA VAL A 54 -5.46 -17.43 -8.08
C VAL A 54 -5.48 -16.22 -8.99
N LYS A 55 -5.95 -16.42 -10.23
CA LYS A 55 -6.13 -15.33 -11.18
C LYS A 55 -7.31 -14.46 -10.78
N LEU A 56 -7.23 -13.17 -11.10
CA LEU A 56 -8.24 -12.18 -10.74
C LEU A 56 -9.61 -12.59 -11.27
N GLU A 57 -9.68 -13.13 -12.48
CA GLU A 57 -10.89 -13.66 -13.11
C GLU A 57 -11.54 -14.84 -12.37
N GLN A 58 -10.79 -15.52 -11.49
CA GLN A 58 -11.29 -16.61 -10.65
C GLN A 58 -11.80 -16.12 -9.29
N ILE A 59 -11.60 -14.84 -8.98
CA ILE A 59 -12.09 -14.17 -7.79
C ILE A 59 -13.40 -13.48 -8.14
N SER A 60 -14.46 -13.68 -7.35
CA SER A 60 -15.73 -12.99 -7.52
C SER A 60 -15.54 -11.48 -7.70
N SER A 61 -16.21 -10.92 -8.72
CA SER A 61 -16.22 -9.48 -8.96
C SER A 61 -16.81 -8.70 -7.78
N ILE A 62 -17.79 -9.28 -7.08
CA ILE A 62 -18.38 -8.67 -5.87
C ILE A 62 -17.31 -8.52 -4.80
N TYR A 63 -16.50 -9.55 -4.58
CA TYR A 63 -15.41 -9.46 -3.61
C TYR A 63 -14.35 -8.44 -4.02
N GLN A 64 -13.97 -8.41 -5.30
CA GLN A 64 -13.04 -7.39 -5.83
C GLN A 64 -13.56 -5.96 -5.57
N GLU A 65 -14.83 -5.71 -5.90
CA GLU A 65 -15.49 -4.41 -5.68
C GLU A 65 -15.54 -4.03 -4.21
N LEU A 66 -15.87 -4.97 -3.32
CA LEU A 66 -15.91 -4.73 -1.88
C LEU A 66 -14.55 -4.35 -1.32
N VAL A 67 -13.48 -5.05 -1.73
CA VAL A 67 -12.11 -4.75 -1.32
C VAL A 67 -11.70 -3.36 -1.82
N ILE A 68 -11.99 -3.03 -3.07
CA ILE A 68 -11.69 -1.70 -3.61
C ILE A 68 -12.45 -0.63 -2.83
N GLU A 69 -13.75 -0.78 -2.61
CA GLU A 69 -14.56 0.22 -1.90
C GLU A 69 -14.11 0.40 -0.44
N SER A 70 -13.68 -0.68 0.23
CA SER A 70 -13.24 -0.62 1.63
C SER A 70 -11.82 -0.11 1.80
N GLU A 71 -10.88 -0.55 0.96
CA GLU A 71 -9.45 -0.27 1.12
C GLU A 71 -8.99 0.95 0.34
N ASP A 72 -9.49 1.13 -0.88
CA ASP A 72 -8.98 2.13 -1.81
C ASP A 72 -10.02 2.48 -2.88
N LYS A 73 -11.07 3.19 -2.47
CA LYS A 73 -12.27 3.47 -3.29
C LYS A 73 -11.97 4.04 -4.69
N ARG A 74 -10.86 4.74 -4.85
CA ARG A 74 -10.46 5.35 -6.12
C ARG A 74 -9.31 4.60 -6.79
N PHE A 75 -9.08 3.33 -6.46
CA PHE A 75 -7.96 2.51 -6.90
C PHE A 75 -7.62 2.66 -8.39
N TYR A 76 -8.63 2.57 -9.26
CA TYR A 76 -8.47 2.69 -10.72
C TYR A 76 -8.27 4.12 -11.26
N GLN A 77 -8.34 5.14 -10.39
CA GLN A 77 -8.40 6.56 -10.75
C GLN A 77 -7.19 7.36 -10.26
N HIS A 78 -6.24 6.73 -9.57
CA HIS A 78 -4.99 7.36 -9.13
C HIS A 78 -3.78 6.46 -9.41
N GLY A 79 -2.58 7.02 -9.32
CA GLY A 79 -1.32 6.27 -9.40
C GLY A 79 -0.93 5.66 -8.05
N PRO A 80 0.36 5.67 -7.65
CA PRO A 80 0.79 4.99 -6.42
C PRO A 80 0.25 5.63 -5.14
N VAL A 81 -0.08 6.93 -5.18
CA VAL A 81 -0.63 7.67 -4.05
C VAL A 81 -1.95 8.31 -4.46
N ASP A 82 -2.98 8.10 -3.64
CA ASP A 82 -4.23 8.84 -3.76
C ASP A 82 -4.17 10.16 -2.97
N TYR A 83 -3.76 11.25 -3.61
CA TYR A 83 -3.70 12.56 -2.96
C TYR A 83 -5.06 13.10 -2.53
N ILE A 84 -6.12 12.82 -3.30
CA ILE A 84 -7.48 13.26 -2.98
C ILE A 84 -8.03 12.43 -1.82
N GLY A 85 -7.83 11.11 -1.84
CA GLY A 85 -8.22 10.21 -0.76
C GLY A 85 -7.47 10.49 0.53
N LEU A 86 -6.17 10.77 0.44
CA LEU A 86 -5.34 11.18 1.57
C LEU A 86 -5.83 12.49 2.18
N ALA A 87 -6.12 13.51 1.36
CA ALA A 87 -6.66 14.79 1.83
C ALA A 87 -8.02 14.61 2.52
N ARG A 88 -8.92 13.82 1.92
CA ARG A 88 -10.21 13.46 2.52
C ARG A 88 -10.02 12.77 3.88
N ALA A 89 -9.18 11.74 3.94
CA ALA A 89 -8.93 10.98 5.17
C ALA A 89 -8.34 11.88 6.28
N MET A 90 -7.43 12.79 5.94
CA MET A 90 -6.92 13.79 6.88
C MET A 90 -8.04 14.68 7.43
N VAL A 91 -8.90 15.23 6.56
CA VAL A 91 -10.03 16.07 6.98
C VAL A 91 -11.00 15.28 7.86
N THR A 92 -11.41 14.08 7.44
CA THR A 92 -12.30 13.20 8.21
C THR A 92 -11.74 12.89 9.59
N ASN A 93 -10.46 12.51 9.68
CA ASN A 93 -9.85 12.12 10.95
C ASN A 93 -9.71 13.32 11.90
N VAL A 94 -9.43 14.52 11.37
CA VAL A 94 -9.39 15.76 12.17
C VAL A 94 -10.79 16.16 12.66
N VAL A 95 -11.79 16.17 11.77
CA VAL A 95 -13.17 16.55 12.10
C VAL A 95 -13.79 15.58 13.10
N THR A 96 -13.56 14.28 12.93
CA THR A 96 -14.11 13.25 13.81
C THR A 96 -13.28 12.99 15.07
N MET A 97 -12.10 13.62 15.18
CA MET A 97 -11.09 13.36 16.22
C MET A 97 -10.81 11.85 16.42
N SER A 98 -10.90 11.08 15.34
CA SER A 98 -10.77 9.62 15.36
C SER A 98 -10.08 9.12 14.09
N PHE A 99 -9.23 8.10 14.20
CA PHE A 99 -8.56 7.48 13.06
C PHE A 99 -9.51 6.50 12.34
N LYS A 100 -10.55 7.04 11.70
CA LYS A 100 -11.59 6.25 11.01
C LYS A 100 -11.19 5.84 9.60
N GLU A 101 -10.50 6.70 8.87
CA GLU A 101 -10.11 6.45 7.49
C GLU A 101 -8.59 6.25 7.37
N GLY A 102 -8.20 5.17 6.69
CA GLY A 102 -6.83 4.95 6.24
C GLY A 102 -6.52 5.78 4.99
N GLY A 103 -5.27 6.24 4.86
CA GLY A 103 -4.81 7.01 3.70
C GLY A 103 -3.85 6.24 2.78
N SER A 104 -3.70 4.91 2.98
CA SER A 104 -2.81 4.09 2.15
C SER A 104 -3.57 3.44 1.01
N THR A 105 -2.97 3.42 -0.18
CA THR A 105 -3.54 2.78 -1.38
C THR A 105 -3.31 1.28 -1.37
N ILE A 106 -4.10 0.53 -2.15
CA ILE A 106 -3.86 -0.91 -2.38
C ILE A 106 -2.42 -1.15 -2.86
N THR A 107 -1.91 -0.32 -3.78
CA THR A 107 -0.55 -0.41 -4.30
C THR A 107 0.51 -0.24 -3.21
N GLN A 108 0.33 0.70 -2.27
CA GLN A 108 1.24 0.85 -1.12
C GLN A 108 1.17 -0.35 -0.18
N GLN A 109 -0.02 -0.89 0.04
CA GLN A 109 -0.18 -2.08 0.86
C GLN A 109 0.46 -3.31 0.21
N LEU A 110 0.37 -3.46 -1.12
CA LEU A 110 1.07 -4.48 -1.88
C LEU A 110 2.59 -4.29 -1.77
N ALA A 111 3.11 -3.07 -2.00
CA ALA A 111 4.53 -2.76 -1.85
C ALA A 111 5.07 -3.18 -0.48
N LYS A 112 4.33 -2.87 0.59
CA LYS A 112 4.66 -3.25 1.95
C LYS A 112 4.72 -4.78 2.10
N ASN A 113 3.69 -5.50 1.68
CA ASN A 113 3.57 -6.95 1.89
C ASN A 113 4.53 -7.76 1.01
N LEU A 114 4.84 -7.28 -0.20
CA LEU A 114 5.69 -7.98 -1.17
C LEU A 114 7.18 -7.75 -0.92
N CYS A 115 7.55 -6.55 -0.48
CA CYS A 115 8.95 -6.11 -0.51
C CYS A 115 9.55 -5.79 0.86
N LEU A 116 8.75 -5.33 1.83
CA LEU A 116 9.27 -4.71 3.05
C LEU A 116 8.97 -5.53 4.31
N SER A 117 9.74 -5.29 5.37
CA SER A 117 9.49 -5.90 6.67
C SER A 117 8.27 -5.28 7.39
N PHE A 118 7.72 -6.01 8.35
CA PHE A 118 6.56 -5.54 9.14
C PHE A 118 6.90 -4.42 10.14
N GLU A 119 8.18 -4.08 10.34
CA GLU A 119 8.60 -3.01 11.25
C GLU A 119 8.05 -1.65 10.82
N LYS A 120 7.36 -0.95 11.72
CA LYS A 120 6.75 0.35 11.41
C LYS A 120 7.78 1.46 11.61
N SER A 121 8.24 2.07 10.51
CA SER A 121 9.08 3.27 10.53
C SER A 121 8.68 4.25 9.41
N LEU A 122 9.04 5.53 9.57
CA LEU A 122 8.77 6.56 8.55
C LEU A 122 9.61 6.33 7.28
N ASP A 123 10.87 5.89 7.45
CA ASP A 123 11.75 5.51 6.34
C ASP A 123 11.08 4.42 5.48
N ARG A 124 10.52 3.39 6.13
CA ARG A 124 9.79 2.32 5.45
C ARG A 124 8.55 2.85 4.74
N LYS A 125 7.76 3.72 5.38
CA LYS A 125 6.57 4.27 4.73
C LYS A 125 6.91 5.07 3.46
N ILE A 126 8.06 5.72 3.43
CA ILE A 126 8.55 6.41 2.22
C ILE A 126 9.03 5.39 1.18
N ALA A 127 9.72 4.33 1.58
CA ALA A 127 10.10 3.23 0.69
C ALA A 127 8.86 2.57 0.05
N GLU A 128 7.76 2.39 0.79
CA GLU A 128 6.47 1.90 0.26
C GLU A 128 5.99 2.76 -0.93
N VAL A 129 6.16 4.09 -0.88
CA VAL A 129 5.76 4.99 -1.96
C VAL A 129 6.62 4.81 -3.20
N PHE A 130 7.94 4.69 -3.05
CA PHE A 130 8.86 4.46 -4.18
C PHE A 130 8.62 3.10 -4.84
N ILE A 131 8.38 2.06 -4.05
CA ILE A 131 8.06 0.72 -4.56
C ILE A 131 6.67 0.71 -5.21
N ALA A 132 5.69 1.41 -4.64
CA ALA A 132 4.37 1.56 -5.24
C ALA A 132 4.44 2.27 -6.59
N GLN A 133 5.28 3.30 -6.73
CA GLN A 133 5.52 3.95 -8.02
C GLN A 133 6.04 2.93 -9.04
N LYS A 134 7.06 2.14 -8.67
CA LYS A 134 7.60 1.10 -9.55
C LYS A 134 6.56 0.04 -9.92
N LEU A 135 5.69 -0.36 -8.98
CA LEU A 135 4.58 -1.29 -9.26
C LEU A 135 3.61 -0.72 -10.29
N GLU A 136 3.24 0.56 -10.19
CA GLU A 136 2.33 1.23 -11.14
C GLU A 136 2.96 1.47 -12.52
N ASP A 137 4.29 1.61 -12.56
CA ASP A 137 5.02 1.76 -13.82
C ASP A 137 5.16 0.40 -14.55
N ASP A 138 5.35 -0.69 -13.80
CA ASP A 138 5.66 -2.01 -14.35
C ASP A 138 4.41 -2.91 -14.55
N TYR A 139 3.31 -2.66 -13.83
CA TYR A 139 2.12 -3.53 -13.81
C TYR A 139 0.81 -2.76 -13.95
N THR A 140 -0.18 -3.41 -14.56
CA THR A 140 -1.53 -2.86 -14.67
C THR A 140 -2.28 -2.88 -13.33
N LYS A 141 -3.34 -2.07 -13.20
CA LYS A 141 -4.19 -2.05 -11.99
C LYS A 141 -4.78 -3.42 -11.65
N ASP A 142 -5.18 -4.19 -12.67
CA ASP A 142 -5.72 -5.53 -12.46
C ASP A 142 -4.65 -6.49 -11.95
N GLU A 143 -3.42 -6.41 -12.47
CA GLU A 143 -2.31 -7.21 -11.94
C GLU A 143 -1.93 -6.83 -10.51
N ILE A 144 -1.97 -5.53 -10.18
CA ILE A 144 -1.74 -5.04 -8.81
C ILE A 144 -2.81 -5.59 -7.87
N LEU A 145 -4.08 -5.53 -8.28
CA LEU A 145 -5.19 -6.06 -7.49
C LEU A 145 -5.07 -7.59 -7.34
N GLU A 146 -4.77 -8.31 -8.42
CA GLU A 146 -4.52 -9.76 -8.40
C GLU A 146 -3.45 -10.11 -7.36
N MET A 147 -2.29 -9.46 -7.43
CA MET A 147 -1.20 -9.70 -6.48
C MET A 147 -1.59 -9.34 -5.05
N TYR A 148 -2.26 -8.20 -4.85
CA TYR A 148 -2.72 -7.76 -3.53
C TYR A 148 -3.65 -8.80 -2.88
N LEU A 149 -4.65 -9.29 -3.61
CA LEU A 149 -5.60 -10.28 -3.12
C LEU A 149 -4.95 -11.64 -2.82
N ASN A 150 -3.81 -11.94 -3.43
CA ASN A 150 -3.06 -13.19 -3.23
C ASN A 150 -2.02 -13.15 -2.10
N ILE A 151 -1.66 -11.97 -1.60
CA ILE A 151 -0.64 -11.85 -0.54
C ILE A 151 -1.16 -11.18 0.74
N THR A 152 -2.36 -10.60 0.70
CA THR A 152 -2.95 -9.95 1.87
C THR A 152 -3.20 -10.95 2.99
N TYR A 153 -2.79 -10.59 4.21
CA TYR A 153 -3.08 -11.37 5.41
C TYR A 153 -4.54 -11.18 5.81
N LEU A 154 -5.27 -12.29 5.91
CA LEU A 154 -6.71 -12.31 6.18
C LEU A 154 -7.08 -12.96 7.52
N GLY A 155 -6.10 -13.13 8.42
CA GLY A 155 -6.30 -13.69 9.75
C GLY A 155 -5.94 -15.18 9.85
N GLU A 156 -5.75 -15.66 11.08
CA GLU A 156 -5.47 -17.08 11.40
C GLU A 156 -4.33 -17.73 10.58
N GLY A 157 -3.30 -16.95 10.22
CA GLY A 157 -2.17 -17.46 9.41
C GLY A 157 -2.44 -17.50 7.90
N ASN A 158 -3.61 -17.09 7.44
CA ASN A 158 -3.98 -17.16 6.03
C ASN A 158 -3.48 -15.93 5.25
N TYR A 159 -2.73 -16.20 4.18
CA TYR A 159 -2.27 -15.20 3.22
C TYR A 159 -2.87 -15.50 1.86
N GLY A 160 -3.56 -14.50 1.30
CA GLY A 160 -4.27 -14.64 0.05
C GLY A 160 -5.68 -15.17 0.22
N ILE A 161 -6.54 -14.76 -0.71
CA ILE A 161 -7.98 -15.03 -0.64
C ILE A 161 -8.32 -16.52 -0.75
N LYS A 162 -7.53 -17.33 -1.48
CA LYS A 162 -7.78 -18.77 -1.61
C LYS A 162 -7.64 -19.49 -0.27
N GLU A 163 -6.54 -19.26 0.45
CA GLU A 163 -6.32 -19.84 1.78
C GLU A 163 -7.41 -19.42 2.76
N ALA A 164 -7.74 -18.12 2.79
CA ALA A 164 -8.77 -17.61 3.68
C ALA A 164 -10.16 -18.20 3.37
N SER A 165 -10.51 -18.34 2.09
CA SER A 165 -11.80 -18.90 1.67
C SER A 165 -11.91 -20.39 2.03
N ASN A 166 -10.84 -21.15 1.86
CA ASN A 166 -10.77 -22.53 2.28
C ASN A 166 -10.88 -22.63 3.81
N TYR A 167 -10.10 -21.85 4.56
CA TYR A 167 -10.08 -21.88 6.03
C TYR A 167 -11.43 -21.50 6.67
N TYR A 168 -12.05 -20.40 6.24
CA TYR A 168 -13.26 -19.88 6.89
C TYR A 168 -14.56 -20.49 6.36
N TYR A 169 -14.59 -20.89 5.07
CA TYR A 169 -15.84 -21.28 4.40
C TYR A 169 -15.77 -22.65 3.73
N ASN A 170 -14.59 -23.29 3.69
CA ASN A 170 -14.36 -24.56 2.99
C ASN A 170 -14.73 -24.50 1.50
N ILE A 171 -14.39 -23.37 0.85
CA ILE A 171 -14.64 -23.09 -0.57
C ILE A 171 -13.31 -22.93 -1.30
N ASP A 172 -13.06 -23.78 -2.31
CA ASP A 172 -11.83 -23.75 -3.12
C ASP A 172 -11.87 -22.75 -4.28
N THR A 173 -13.06 -22.33 -4.72
CA THR A 173 -13.25 -21.45 -5.87
C THR A 173 -14.07 -20.23 -5.46
N ILE A 174 -13.47 -19.04 -5.55
CA ILE A 174 -14.05 -17.78 -5.07
C ILE A 174 -15.09 -17.21 -6.04
N LEU A 175 -15.43 -17.93 -7.12
CA LEU A 175 -16.50 -17.56 -8.06
C LEU A 175 -17.91 -17.62 -7.43
N SER A 176 -18.07 -18.25 -6.25
CA SER A 176 -19.36 -18.48 -5.60
C SER A 176 -19.73 -17.51 -4.47
N LEU A 177 -18.87 -16.53 -4.17
CA LEU A 177 -19.16 -15.41 -3.24
C LEU A 177 -19.73 -14.20 -3.99
#